data_AF-A0A757T6N8-F1
#
_entry.id   AF-A0A757T6N8-F1
#
_cell.length_a   1.000
_cell.length_b   1.000
_cell.length_c   1.000
_cell.angle_alpha   90.00
_cell.angle_beta   90.00
_cell.angle_gamma   90.00
#
_symmetry.space_group_name_H-M   'P 1'
#
loop_
_entity.id
_entity.type
_entity.pdbx_description
1 polymer ?
#
loop_
_entity_poly.entity_id
_entity_poly.type
_entity_poly.pdbx_seq_one_letter_code
_entity_poly.pdbx_strand_id
1 'polypeptide(L)' 'MSKKQRREGFRKAEASLRLEGMDPSGVPRYECLKTRIISGETSYEQGRKEILDYYLRINHKGEE' A
#
# COMPACT_ATOMS: atom_id res chain seq x y z
N MET A 1 -6.18 6.38 -15.40
CA MET A 1 -6.31 4.97 -14.95
C MET A 1 -7.67 4.79 -14.27
N SER A 2 -8.47 3.81 -14.67
CA SER A 2 -9.81 3.56 -14.11
C SER A 2 -9.75 2.80 -12.78
N LYS A 3 -10.82 2.87 -11.97
CA LYS A 3 -10.97 2.08 -10.74
C LYS A 3 -10.76 0.58 -10.96
N LYS A 4 -11.24 0.04 -12.09
CA LYS A 4 -11.05 -1.36 -12.49
C LYS A 4 -9.58 -1.68 -12.73
N GLN A 5 -8.86 -0.81 -13.45
CA GLN A 5 -7.42 -0.97 -13.70
C GLN A 5 -6.62 -0.93 -12.40
N ARG A 6 -6.93 -0.01 -11.48
CA ARG A 6 -6.24 0.07 -10.18
C ARG A 6 -6.47 -1.19 -9.33
N ARG A 7 -7.72 -1.65 -9.23
CA ARG A 7 -8.07 -2.89 -8.50
C ARG A 7 -7.33 -4.10 -9.07
N GLU A 8 -7.28 -4.22 -10.38
CA GLU A 8 -6.57 -5.32 -11.04
C GLU A 8 -5.06 -5.23 -10.81
N GLY A 9 -4.48 -4.03 -10.81
CA GLY A 9 -3.08 -3.82 -10.45
C GLY A 9 -2.75 -4.31 -9.04
N PHE A 10 -3.58 -3.96 -8.04
CA PHE A 10 -3.41 -4.47 -6.67
C PHE A 10 -3.55 -5.99 -6.60
N ARG A 11 -4.59 -6.57 -7.23
CA ARG A 11 -4.80 -8.01 -7.25
C ARG A 11 -3.58 -8.77 -7.78
N LYS A 12 -2.98 -8.29 -8.88
CA LYS A 12 -1.79 -8.90 -9.48
C LYS A 12 -0.57 -8.76 -8.56
N ALA A 13 -0.31 -7.56 -8.04
CA ALA A 13 0.83 -7.32 -7.15
C ALA A 13 0.76 -8.15 -5.86
N GLU A 14 -0.42 -8.24 -5.24
CA GLU A 14 -0.62 -9.09 -4.06
C GLU A 14 -0.46 -10.58 -4.37
N ALA A 15 -0.93 -11.04 -5.54
CA ALA A 15 -0.70 -12.42 -5.96
C ALA A 15 0.79 -12.71 -6.11
N SER A 16 1.56 -11.80 -6.70
CA SER A 16 3.02 -11.94 -6.78
C SER A 16 3.68 -12.01 -5.40
N LEU A 17 3.29 -11.15 -4.46
CA LEU A 17 3.82 -11.20 -3.09
C LEU A 17 3.52 -12.54 -2.38
N ARG A 18 2.31 -13.08 -2.56
CA ARG A 18 1.94 -14.36 -1.94
C ARG A 18 2.77 -15.53 -2.47
N LEU A 19 3.21 -15.49 -3.72
CA LEU A 19 4.15 -16.48 -4.26
C LEU A 19 5.52 -16.43 -3.57
N GLU A 20 5.94 -15.25 -3.11
CA GLU A 20 7.15 -15.03 -2.31
C GLU A 20 6.94 -15.28 -0.81
N GLY A 21 5.78 -15.81 -0.40
CA GLY A 21 5.44 -16.06 1.00
C GLY A 21 5.07 -14.80 1.79
N MET A 22 4.81 -13.68 1.12
CA MET A 22 4.38 -12.42 1.75
C MET A 22 2.89 -12.17 1.51
N ASP A 23 2.11 -11.92 2.56
CA ASP A 23 0.71 -11.52 2.42
C ASP A 23 0.47 -10.17 3.09
N PRO A 24 0.23 -9.08 2.33
CA PRO A 24 -0.09 -7.78 2.90
C PRO A 24 -1.55 -7.69 3.39
N SER A 25 -2.36 -8.75 3.21
CA SER A 25 -3.76 -8.76 3.62
C SER A 25 -3.90 -8.58 5.13
N GLY A 26 -4.94 -7.85 5.55
CA GLY A 26 -5.23 -7.63 6.97
C GLY A 26 -4.33 -6.59 7.65
N VAL A 27 -3.33 -6.01 6.97
CA VAL A 27 -2.55 -4.88 7.50
C VAL A 27 -3.39 -3.59 7.38
N PRO A 28 -3.85 -2.97 8.49
CA PRO A 28 -4.87 -1.91 8.43
C PRO A 28 -4.47 -0.70 7.59
N ARG A 29 -3.19 -0.29 7.67
CA ARG A 29 -2.66 0.85 6.88
C ARG A 29 -2.60 0.54 5.40
N TYR A 30 -2.18 -0.67 5.04
CA TYR A 30 -2.14 -1.12 3.66
C TYR A 30 -3.53 -1.13 3.05
N GLU A 31 -4.52 -1.74 3.73
CA GLU A 31 -5.90 -1.84 3.25
C GLU A 31 -6.57 -0.46 3.12
N CYS A 32 -6.34 0.43 4.09
CA CYS A 32 -6.80 1.81 4.02
C CYS A 32 -6.25 2.54 2.79
N LEU A 33 -4.93 2.48 2.60
CA LEU A 33 -4.27 3.17 1.49
C LEU A 33 -4.65 2.58 0.13
N LYS A 34 -4.70 1.25 0.02
CA LYS A 34 -5.19 0.54 -1.18
C LYS A 34 -6.60 0.99 -1.54
N THR A 35 -7.50 1.12 -0.56
CA THR A 35 -8.88 1.60 -0.77
C THR A 35 -8.89 3.02 -1.34
N ARG A 36 -8.10 3.94 -0.78
CA ARG A 36 -7.97 5.34 -1.23
C ARG A 36 -7.37 5.45 -2.63
N ILE A 37 -6.41 4.61 -2.98
CA ILE A 37 -5.84 4.57 -4.33
C ILE A 37 -6.88 4.03 -5.33
N ILE A 38 -7.57 2.94 -4.98
CA ILE A 38 -8.61 2.36 -5.85
C ILE A 38 -9.75 3.35 -6.09
N SER A 39 -10.22 4.06 -5.05
CA SER A 39 -11.24 5.10 -5.19
C SER A 39 -10.76 6.29 -6.04
N GLY A 40 -9.45 6.54 -6.07
CA GLY A 40 -8.85 7.69 -6.74
C GLY A 40 -8.76 8.93 -5.87
N GLU A 41 -9.00 8.78 -4.57
CA GLU A 41 -8.79 9.83 -3.56
C GLU A 41 -7.32 10.20 -3.43
N THR A 42 -6.41 9.24 -3.65
CA THR A 42 -4.96 9.48 -3.67
C THR A 42 -4.29 8.80 -4.86
N SER A 43 -3.15 9.34 -5.29
CA SER A 43 -2.33 8.71 -6.34
C SER A 43 -1.43 7.60 -5.78
N TYR A 44 -0.92 6.74 -6.65
CA TYR A 44 0.07 5.72 -6.26
C TYR A 44 1.33 6.34 -5.64
N GLU A 45 1.81 7.44 -6.21
CA GLU A 45 3.02 8.13 -5.74
C GLU A 45 2.80 8.74 -4.35
N GLN A 46 1.65 9.38 -4.13
CA GLN A 46 1.28 9.92 -2.83
C GLN A 46 1.16 8.83 -1.78
N GLY A 47 0.47 7.72 -2.10
CA GLY A 47 0.37 6.60 -1.17
C GLY A 47 1.71 5.94 -0.85
N ARG A 48 2.58 5.78 -1.85
CA ARG A 48 3.95 5.28 -1.64
C ARG A 48 4.74 6.21 -0.72
N LYS A 49 4.62 7.53 -0.89
CA LYS A 49 5.26 8.50 -0.01
C LYS A 49 4.70 8.41 1.42
N GLU A 50 3.38 8.34 1.58
CA GLU A 50 2.72 8.25 2.88
C GLU A 50 3.19 7.03 3.68
N ILE A 51 3.24 5.85 3.06
CA ILE A 51 3.67 4.63 3.74
C ILE A 51 5.17 4.66 4.08
N LEU A 52 6.00 5.22 3.20
CA LEU A 52 7.44 5.39 3.44
C LEU A 52 7.68 6.34 4.62
N ASP A 53 7.05 7.51 4.60
CA ASP A 53 7.18 8.52 5.67
C ASP A 53 6.73 7.94 7.02
N TYR A 54 5.71 7.09 7.05
CA TYR A 54 5.28 6.40 8.26
C TYR A 54 6.40 5.51 8.85
N TYR A 55 7.00 4.64 8.04
CA TYR A 55 8.06 3.75 8.53
C TYR A 55 9.35 4.50 8.88
N LEU A 56 9.72 5.54 8.13
CA LEU A 56 10.85 6.39 8.48
C LEU A 56 10.65 7.06 9.84
N ARG A 57 9.43 7.54 10.14
CA ARG A 57 9.11 8.12 11.46
C ARG A 57 9.13 7.10 12.59
N ILE A 58 8.69 5.87 12.37
CA ILE A 58 8.78 4.83 13.40
C ILE A 58 10.23 4.46 13.67
N ASN A 59 11.02 4.28 12.62
CA ASN A 59 12.43 3.90 12.76
C ASN A 59 13.22 4.99 13.50
N HIS A 60 12.95 6.28 13.23
CA HIS A 60 13.53 7.38 13.99
C HIS A 60 13.13 7.43 15.46
N LYS A 61 11.96 6.88 15.84
CA LYS A 61 11.48 6.85 17.23
C LYS A 61 12.03 5.66 18.03
N GLY A 62 12.75 4.74 17.40
CA GLY A 62 13.41 3.62 18.08
C GLY A 62 14.85 3.92 18.52
N GLU A 63 15.36 5.12 18.22
CA GLU A 63 16.75 5.55 18.46
C GLU A 63 16.88 6.66 19.54
N GLU A 64 15.78 7.05 20.18
CA GLU A 64 15.73 8.01 21.32
C GLU A 64 15.51 7.29 22.65
#